data_AF-A0A973N392-F1
#
_entry.id   AF-A0A973N392-F1
#
_cell.length_a   1.000
_cell.length_b   1.000
_cell.length_c   1.000
_cell.angle_alpha   90.00
_cell.angle_beta   90.00
_cell.angle_gamma   90.00
#
_symmetry.space_group_name_H-M   'P 1'
#
loop_
_entity.id
_entity.type
_entity.pdbx_description
1 polymer ?
#
loop_
_entity_poly.entity_id
_entity_poly.type
_entity_poly.pdbx_seq_one_letter_code
_entity_poly.pdbx_strand_id
1 'polypeptide(L)' 'MRLTAGSPARLGASWDGRGTNFALFSANAQKVELCLFDAQGRRELERIELPEKTEDVWHGYLNDV' A
#
# COMPACT_ATOMS: atom_id res chain seq x y z
N MET A 1 3.64 13.01 0.45
CA MET A 1 3.57 11.57 0.71
C MET A 1 4.72 10.89 -0.02
N ARG A 2 5.46 10.00 0.64
CA ARG A 2 6.55 9.22 0.01
C ARG A 2 6.24 7.75 0.21
N LEU A 3 6.12 7.02 -0.89
CA LEU A 3 5.99 5.56 -0.89
C LEU A 3 7.39 4.94 -0.91
N THR A 4 7.61 3.95 -0.05
CA THR A 4 8.84 3.15 0.02
C THR A 4 8.49 1.66 0.01
N ALA A 5 9.50 0.79 -0.02
CA ALA A 5 9.33 -0.66 -0.12
C ALA A 5 8.38 -1.26 0.93
N GLY A 6 8.40 -0.80 2.18
CA GLY A 6 7.61 -1.44 3.25
C GLY A 6 8.02 -2.90 3.51
N SER A 7 7.08 -3.72 3.98
CA SER A 7 7.31 -5.11 4.37
C SER A 7 6.16 -6.04 3.91
N PRO A 8 6.46 -7.26 3.44
CA PRO A 8 5.45 -8.26 3.10
C PRO A 8 4.85 -8.97 4.32
N ALA A 9 5.45 -8.81 5.51
CA ALA A 9 5.27 -9.74 6.64
C ALA A 9 3.86 -9.73 7.25
N ARG A 10 3.11 -8.62 7.14
CA ARG A 10 1.76 -8.49 7.70
C ARG A 10 0.82 -8.00 6.61
N LEU A 11 -0.05 -8.91 6.15
CA LEU A 11 -1.07 -8.61 5.16
C LEU A 11 -2.07 -7.55 5.66
N GLY A 12 -2.60 -6.77 4.72
CA GLY A 12 -3.51 -5.65 4.97
C GLY A 12 -2.79 -4.32 5.13
N ALA A 13 -3.49 -3.36 5.74
CA ALA A 13 -2.97 -2.05 6.11
C ALA A 13 -2.61 -2.04 7.59
N SER A 14 -1.41 -1.58 7.94
CA SER A 14 -0.90 -1.58 9.32
C SER A 14 -0.17 -0.28 9.64
N TRP A 15 -0.76 0.50 10.53
CA TRP A 15 -0.19 1.76 11.01
C TRP A 15 0.79 1.53 12.16
N ASP A 16 1.96 2.17 12.09
CA ASP A 16 3.03 2.04 13.11
C ASP A 16 3.25 3.31 13.94
N GLY A 17 2.41 4.33 13.79
CA GLY A 17 2.55 5.63 14.44
C GLY A 17 3.24 6.71 13.58
N ARG A 18 3.91 6.32 12.50
CA ARG A 18 4.60 7.25 11.55
C ARG A 18 4.05 7.15 10.13
N GLY A 19 3.36 6.07 9.83
CA GLY A 19 2.83 5.78 8.52
C GLY A 19 2.20 4.40 8.47
N THR A 20 1.76 4.00 7.30
CA THR A 20 1.03 2.75 7.09
C THR A 20 1.77 1.85 6.11
N ASN A 21 2.03 0.61 6.54
CA ASN A 21 2.46 -0.47 5.68
C ASN A 21 1.25 -1.13 5.02
N PHE A 22 1.30 -1.30 3.71
CA PHE A 22 0.31 -2.05 2.94
C PHE A 22 0.97 -3.31 2.40
N ALA A 23 0.30 -4.46 2.55
CA ALA A 23 0.72 -5.72 1.95
C ALA A 23 -0.50 -6.50 1.43
N LEU A 24 -0.46 -6.90 0.16
CA LEU A 24 -1.56 -7.57 -0.53
C LEU A 24 -1.03 -8.78 -1.28
N PHE A 25 -1.53 -9.96 -0.96
CA PHE A 25 -1.22 -11.16 -1.73
C PHE A 25 -1.92 -11.14 -3.09
N SER A 26 -1.16 -11.36 -4.16
CA SER A 26 -1.67 -11.73 -5.47
C SER A 26 -0.57 -12.37 -6.32
N ALA A 27 -0.68 -13.69 -6.51
CA ALA A 27 0.23 -14.45 -7.37
C ALA A 27 0.17 -14.01 -8.85
N ASN A 28 -1.02 -13.65 -9.31
CA ASN A 28 -1.30 -13.44 -10.73
C ASN A 28 -1.36 -11.96 -11.15
N ALA A 29 -1.39 -11.03 -10.20
CA ALA A 29 -1.39 -9.61 -10.55
C ALA A 29 -0.10 -9.25 -11.29
N GLN A 30 -0.23 -8.37 -12.28
CA GLN A 30 0.90 -7.75 -12.98
C GLN A 30 1.21 -6.35 -12.44
N LYS A 31 0.24 -5.76 -11.73
CA LYS A 31 0.35 -4.47 -11.06
C LYS A 31 -0.65 -4.41 -9.91
N VAL A 32 -0.28 -3.75 -8.82
CA VAL A 32 -1.19 -3.40 -7.72
C VAL A 32 -1.06 -1.91 -7.44
N GLU A 33 -2.20 -1.23 -7.33
CA GLU A 33 -2.26 0.21 -7.06
C GLU A 33 -3.03 0.46 -5.74
N LEU A 34 -2.44 1.28 -4.88
CA LEU A 34 -3.08 1.84 -3.70
C LEU A 34 -3.90 3.07 -4.11
N CYS A 35 -5.21 3.04 -3.85
CA CYS A 35 -6.09 4.18 -4.06
C CYS A 35 -6.38 4.86 -2.72
N LEU A 36 -6.05 6.15 -2.60
CA LEU A 36 -6.33 6.97 -1.45
C LEU A 36 -7.57 7.83 -1.72
N PHE A 37 -8.47 7.91 -0.76
CA PHE A 37 -9.73 8.63 -0.90
C PHE A 37 -9.81 9.78 0.11
N ASP A 38 -10.72 10.73 -0.16
CA ASP A 38 -11.08 11.73 0.83
C ASP A 38 -11.67 11.10 2.11
N ALA A 39 -11.76 11.89 3.18
CA ALA A 39 -12.26 11.40 4.47
C ALA A 39 -13.71 10.88 4.42
N GLN A 40 -14.47 11.23 3.37
CA GLN A 40 -15.83 10.74 3.16
C GLN A 40 -15.87 9.49 2.25
N GLY A 41 -14.73 9.06 1.69
CA GLY A 41 -14.61 7.95 0.77
C GLY A 41 -15.22 8.20 -0.62
N ARG A 42 -15.55 9.45 -0.97
CA ARG A 42 -16.34 9.76 -2.18
C ARG A 42 -15.48 10.12 -3.39
N ARG A 43 -14.28 10.66 -3.16
CA ARG A 43 -13.37 11.07 -4.21
C ARG A 43 -12.01 10.39 -4.01
N GLU A 44 -11.51 9.73 -5.06
CA GLU A 44 -10.13 9.29 -5.13
C GLU A 44 -9.22 10.52 -5.23
N LEU A 45 -8.30 10.65 -4.29
CA LEU A 45 -7.33 11.74 -4.21
C LEU A 45 -6.03 11.39 -4.92
N GLU A 46 -5.59 10.14 -4.80
CA GLU A 46 -4.32 9.68 -5.33
C GLU A 46 -4.36 8.18 -5.62
N ARG A 47 -3.58 7.77 -6.63
CA ARG A 47 -3.36 6.37 -6.98
C ARG A 47 -1.87 6.13 -7.14
N ILE A 48 -1.35 5.15 -6.41
CA ILE A 48 0.09 4.90 -6.32
C ILE A 48 0.35 3.42 -6.53
N GLU A 49 1.24 3.08 -7.46
CA GLU A 49 1.66 1.69 -7.67
C GLU A 49 2.50 1.19 -6.49
N LEU A 50 2.21 -0.02 -5.99
CA LEU A 50 3.03 -0.65 -4.97
C LEU A 50 4.39 -1.08 -5.57
N PRO A 51 5.52 -0.65 -4.99
CA PRO A 51 6.83 -0.75 -5.65
C PRO A 51 7.44 -2.15 -5.60
N GLU A 52 7.07 -2.98 -4.63
CA GLU A 52 7.76 -4.23 -4.35
C GLU A 52 6.81 -5.43 -4.34
N LYS A 53 7.33 -6.59 -4.77
CA LYS A 53 6.65 -7.89 -4.73
C LYS A 53 7.61 -8.95 -4.18
N THR A 54 7.29 -9.51 -3.01
CA THR A 54 8.06 -10.60 -2.37
C THR A 54 7.12 -11.77 -2.09
N GLU A 55 7.46 -12.98 -2.56
CA GLU A 55 6.65 -14.21 -2.36
C GLU A 55 5.15 -14.00 -2.68
N ASP A 56 4.88 -13.37 -3.82
CA ASP A 56 3.52 -13.03 -4.27
C ASP A 56 2.75 -12.01 -3.42
N VAL A 57 3.41 -11.38 -2.46
CA VAL A 57 2.89 -10.25 -1.69
C VAL A 57 3.41 -8.96 -2.28
N TRP A 58 2.50 -8.12 -2.75
CA TRP A 58 2.76 -6.74 -3.15
C TRP A 58 2.77 -5.85 -1.92
N HIS A 59 3.79 -5.00 -1.76
CA HIS A 59 3.89 -4.19 -0.55
C HIS A 59 4.50 -2.82 -0.78
N GLY A 60 4.18 -1.92 0.15
CA GLY A 60 4.68 -0.55 0.19
C GLY A 60 4.39 0.12 1.54
N TYR A 61 5.19 1.09 1.92
CA TYR A 61 4.99 1.90 3.13
C TYR A 61 4.82 3.37 2.77
N LEU A 62 3.70 3.94 3.22
CA LEU A 62 3.33 5.32 2.98
C LEU A 62 3.49 6.12 4.28
N ASN A 63 4.40 7.11 4.26
CA ASN A 63 4.56 8.03 5.38
C ASN A 63 3.33 8.94 5.54
N ASP A 64 3.06 9.37 6.77
CA ASP A 64 2.04 10.38 7.11
C ASP A 64 0.58 9.95 6.83
N VAL A 65 0.31 8.63 6.85
CA VAL A 65 -1.03 8.01 6.76
C VAL A 65 -1.21 6.99 7.87
#